data_AF-A0A961TTQ9-F1
#
_entry.id   AF-A0A961TTQ9-F1
#
_cell.length_a   1.000
_cell.length_b   1.000
_cell.length_c   1.000
_cell.angle_alpha   90.00
_cell.angle_beta   90.00
_cell.angle_gamma   90.00
#
_symmetry.space_group_name_H-M   'P 1'
#
loop_
_entity.id
_entity.type
_entity.pdbx_description
1 polymer ?
#
loop_
_entity_poly.entity_id
_entity_poly.type
_entity_poly.pdbx_seq_one_letter_code
_entity_poly.pdbx_strand_id
1 'polypeptide(L)'
;MNGKVIIVLGLLLIVLGGFGLYFAYENASPSGATIAWVMIVGGTLVLLGGIARFMSQFMSPQHAVESRYGPTEIRLLVQAMGTMAAADGKITNQEIETVAQVYEHMLGSRIALKDVRSIVDDLGMHFDIVSRIESQRSRLSPQMRRLIFNCCYLVMMSDLVEERREKETMRRIGNALGFDNEQIADMIAAAGV
;
A
#
# COMPACT_ATOMS: atom_id res chain seq x y z
N MET A 1 -9.86 15.32 17.56
CA MET A 1 -10.55 16.30 16.67
C MET A 1 -10.17 15.99 15.23
N ASN A 2 -11.13 15.77 14.33
CA ASN A 2 -10.85 15.40 12.94
C ASN A 2 -10.06 16.50 12.23
N GLY A 3 -9.08 16.15 11.36
CA GLY A 3 -8.26 17.13 10.64
C GLY A 3 -9.08 18.17 9.88
N LYS A 4 -10.22 17.75 9.30
CA LYS A 4 -11.21 18.64 8.65
C LYS A 4 -11.77 19.72 9.59
N VAL A 5 -12.05 19.38 10.85
CA VAL A 5 -12.58 20.34 11.84
C VAL A 5 -11.53 21.39 12.20
N ILE A 6 -10.26 20.97 12.32
CA ILE A 6 -9.14 21.88 12.59
C ILE A 6 -8.95 22.87 11.44
N ILE A 7 -9.04 22.40 10.19
CA ILE A 7 -8.93 23.25 9.00
C ILE A 7 -10.05 24.30 8.98
N VAL A 8 -11.31 23.89 9.20
CA VAL A 8 -12.46 24.81 9.23
C VAL A 8 -12.31 25.86 10.33
N LEU A 9 -11.87 25.45 11.52
CA LEU A 9 -11.63 26.37 12.64
C LEU A 9 -10.54 27.40 12.31
N GLY A 10 -9.41 26.96 11.73
CA GLY A 10 -8.33 27.85 11.32
C GLY A 10 -8.78 28.86 10.28
N LEU A 11 -9.54 28.42 9.28
CA LEU A 11 -10.07 29.28 8.21
C LEU A 11 -11.06 30.31 8.77
N LEU A 12 -11.93 29.91 9.69
CA LEU A 12 -12.88 30.80 10.37
C LEU A 12 -12.17 31.87 11.21
N LEU A 13 -11.10 31.53 11.92
CA LEU A 13 -10.28 32.51 12.66
C LEU A 13 -9.63 33.55 11.75
N ILE A 14 -9.15 33.14 10.58
CA ILE A 14 -8.55 34.06 9.59
C ILE A 14 -9.62 35.02 9.04
N VAL A 15 -10.81 34.51 8.69
CA VAL A 15 -11.91 35.34 8.16
C VAL A 15 -12.39 36.34 9.22
N LEU A 16 -12.61 35.89 10.46
CA LEU A 16 -13.01 36.78 11.56
C LEU A 16 -11.92 37.81 11.89
N GLY A 17 -10.66 37.41 11.86
CA GLY A 17 -9.53 38.32 12.04
C GLY A 17 -9.47 39.39 10.95
N GLY A 18 -9.65 39.01 9.69
CA GLY A 18 -9.71 39.95 8.56
C GLY A 18 -10.86 40.96 8.69
N PHE A 19 -12.05 40.48 9.07
CA PHE A 19 -13.21 41.35 9.33
C PHE A 19 -12.94 42.30 10.52
N GLY A 20 -12.39 41.78 11.62
CA GLY A 20 -12.00 42.59 12.77
C GLY A 20 -10.98 43.67 12.43
N LEU A 21 -10.04 43.37 11.53
CA LEU A 21 -9.03 44.33 11.07
C LEU A 21 -9.66 45.48 10.27
N TYR A 22 -10.65 45.17 9.42
CA TYR A 22 -11.42 46.17 8.69
C TYR A 22 -12.13 47.15 9.65
N PHE A 23 -12.87 46.66 10.64
CA PHE A 23 -13.56 47.50 11.63
C PHE A 23 -12.60 48.28 12.52
N ALA A 24 -11.46 47.67 12.90
CA ALA A 24 -10.45 48.35 13.71
C ALA A 24 -9.83 49.53 12.97
N TYR A 25 -9.68 49.42 11.63
CA TYR A 25 -9.18 50.49 10.79
C TYR A 25 -10.19 51.63 10.67
N GLU A 26 -11.47 51.31 10.47
CA GLU A 26 -12.55 52.31 10.40
C GLU A 26 -12.70 53.11 11.71
N ASN A 27 -12.55 52.46 12.86
CA ASN A 27 -12.70 53.08 14.17
C ASN A 27 -11.39 53.58 14.80
N ALA A 28 -10.26 53.54 14.05
CA ALA A 28 -8.93 53.90 14.54
C ALA A 28 -8.56 53.28 15.91
N SER A 29 -8.92 52.01 16.14
CA SER A 29 -8.70 51.32 17.42
C SER A 29 -7.42 50.47 17.38
N PRO A 30 -6.33 50.87 18.05
CA PRO A 30 -5.06 50.12 18.01
C PRO A 30 -5.19 48.73 18.63
N SER A 31 -5.94 48.60 19.72
CA SER A 31 -6.19 47.32 20.40
C SER A 31 -6.99 46.36 19.53
N GLY A 32 -7.98 46.87 18.79
CA GLY A 32 -8.76 46.07 17.84
C GLY A 32 -7.87 45.48 16.73
N ALA A 33 -6.95 46.28 16.21
CA ALA A 33 -6.00 45.84 15.19
C ALA A 33 -5.04 44.75 15.73
N THR A 34 -4.55 44.89 16.96
CA THR A 34 -3.69 43.87 17.58
C THR A 34 -4.41 42.53 17.76
N ILE A 35 -5.66 42.55 18.24
CA ILE A 35 -6.46 41.32 18.42
C ILE A 35 -6.70 40.64 17.06
N ALA A 36 -7.05 41.42 16.03
CA ALA A 36 -7.25 40.93 14.68
C ALA A 36 -6.00 40.22 14.12
N TRP A 37 -4.82 40.81 14.30
CA TRP A 37 -3.55 40.19 13.88
C TRP A 37 -3.28 38.87 14.60
N VAL A 38 -3.50 38.81 15.91
CA VAL A 38 -3.34 37.56 16.69
C VAL A 38 -4.28 36.47 16.17
N MET A 39 -5.53 36.82 15.83
CA MET A 39 -6.48 35.86 15.26
C MET A 39 -6.04 35.34 13.88
N ILE A 40 -5.51 36.20 13.01
CA ILE A 40 -5.02 35.81 11.68
C ILE A 40 -3.82 34.86 11.81
N VAL A 41 -2.82 35.24 12.63
CA VAL A 41 -1.61 34.42 12.84
C VAL A 41 -1.97 33.09 13.50
N GLY A 42 -2.77 33.12 14.57
CA GLY A 42 -3.23 31.91 15.26
C GLY A 42 -4.04 31.00 14.34
N GLY A 43 -4.98 31.57 13.58
CA GLY A 43 -5.78 30.83 12.59
C GLY A 43 -4.92 30.17 11.51
N THR A 44 -3.88 30.87 11.05
CA THR A 44 -2.92 30.35 10.05
C THR A 44 -2.13 29.16 10.60
N LEU A 45 -1.63 29.25 11.83
CA LEU A 45 -0.92 28.13 12.48
C LEU A 45 -1.82 26.92 12.69
N VAL A 46 -3.07 27.13 13.12
CA VAL A 46 -4.08 26.07 13.26
C VAL A 46 -4.38 25.43 11.91
N LEU A 47 -4.54 26.22 10.85
CA LEU A 47 -4.79 25.75 9.50
C LEU A 47 -3.63 24.90 8.97
N LEU A 48 -2.38 25.36 9.13
CA LEU A 48 -1.18 24.60 8.76
C LEU A 48 -1.10 23.27 9.52
N GLY A 49 -1.35 23.27 10.84
CA GLY A 49 -1.39 22.04 11.64
C GLY A 49 -2.52 21.09 11.22
N GLY A 50 -3.67 21.63 10.83
CA GLY A 50 -4.80 20.88 10.29
C GLY A 50 -4.47 20.21 8.94
N ILE A 51 -3.85 20.96 8.02
CA ILE A 51 -3.39 20.45 6.73
C ILE A 51 -2.31 19.38 6.93
N ALA A 52 -1.32 19.60 7.79
CA ALA A 52 -0.26 18.62 8.07
C ALA A 52 -0.84 17.30 8.57
N ARG A 53 -1.81 17.33 9.50
CA ARG A 53 -2.52 16.13 9.96
C ARG A 53 -3.39 15.47 8.88
N PHE A 54 -4.05 16.28 8.05
CA PHE A 54 -4.81 15.76 6.92
C PHE A 54 -3.90 15.04 5.93
N MET A 55 -2.79 15.66 5.55
CA MET A 55 -1.78 15.05 4.69
C MET A 55 -1.16 13.82 5.35
N SER A 56 -0.90 13.81 6.66
CA SER A 56 -0.37 12.63 7.33
C SER A 56 -1.35 11.45 7.29
N GLN A 57 -2.66 11.71 7.38
CA GLN A 57 -3.69 10.68 7.23
C GLN A 57 -3.75 10.14 5.80
N PHE A 58 -3.53 10.99 4.79
CA PHE A 58 -3.43 10.58 3.40
C PHE A 58 -2.11 9.89 3.07
N MET A 59 -1.01 10.28 3.72
CA MET A 59 0.34 9.73 3.54
C MET A 59 0.65 8.55 4.47
N SER A 60 -0.31 8.11 5.29
CA SER A 60 -0.22 6.86 6.04
C SER A 60 -1.13 5.75 5.46
N PRO A 61 -1.10 5.45 4.14
CA PRO A 61 -1.89 4.33 3.61
C PRO A 61 -1.37 2.96 4.06
N GLN A 62 -0.24 2.90 4.77
CA GLN A 62 0.34 1.64 5.25
C GLN A 62 -0.61 0.82 6.14
N HIS A 63 -1.57 1.42 6.84
CA HIS A 63 -2.53 0.66 7.67
C HIS A 63 -3.87 0.33 6.99
N ALA A 64 -4.19 0.93 5.84
CA ALA A 64 -5.47 0.65 5.18
C ALA A 64 -5.48 -0.74 4.53
N VAL A 65 -4.33 -1.20 4.01
CA VAL A 65 -4.18 -2.55 3.44
C VAL A 65 -4.14 -3.63 4.52
N GLU A 66 -3.43 -3.38 5.63
CA GLU A 66 -3.42 -4.28 6.80
C GLU A 66 -4.83 -4.51 7.38
N SER A 67 -5.76 -3.56 7.18
CA SER A 67 -7.14 -3.72 7.65
C SER A 67 -7.98 -4.68 6.80
N ARG A 68 -7.59 -4.91 5.53
CA ARG A 68 -8.38 -5.71 4.58
C ARG A 68 -7.89 -7.15 4.46
N TYR A 69 -6.58 -7.37 4.61
CA TYR A 69 -5.97 -8.69 4.54
C TYR A 69 -5.26 -9.03 5.85
N GLY A 70 -5.48 -10.24 6.34
CA GLY A 70 -4.84 -10.69 7.57
C GLY A 70 -3.31 -10.84 7.40
N PRO A 71 -2.52 -10.74 8.49
CA PRO A 71 -1.06 -10.93 8.43
C PRO A 71 -0.65 -12.27 7.80
N THR A 72 -1.46 -13.31 7.98
CA THR A 72 -1.23 -14.62 7.37
C THR A 72 -1.38 -14.60 5.85
N GLU A 73 -2.36 -13.86 5.32
CA GLU A 73 -2.61 -13.77 3.88
C GLU A 73 -1.54 -12.92 3.19
N ILE A 74 -1.13 -11.80 3.81
CA ILE A 74 0.00 -10.98 3.34
C ILE A 74 1.28 -11.80 3.32
N ARG A 75 1.55 -12.56 4.39
CA ARG A 75 2.71 -13.45 4.45
C ARG A 75 2.66 -14.50 3.35
N LEU A 76 1.51 -15.14 3.11
CA LEU A 76 1.36 -16.12 2.03
C LEU A 76 1.57 -15.49 0.63
N LEU A 77 1.04 -14.28 0.42
CA LEU A 77 1.23 -13.52 -0.83
C LEU A 77 2.71 -13.25 -1.11
N VAL A 78 3.44 -12.71 -0.12
CA VAL A 78 4.88 -12.42 -0.25
C VAL A 78 5.68 -13.71 -0.43
N GLN A 79 5.30 -14.79 0.26
CA GLN A 79 5.92 -16.11 0.10
C GLN A 79 5.72 -16.70 -1.30
N ALA A 80 4.52 -16.54 -1.88
CA ALA A 80 4.23 -16.98 -3.24
C ALA A 80 5.04 -16.18 -4.27
N MET A 81 5.13 -14.86 -4.10
CA MET A 81 5.99 -14.00 -4.93
C MET A 81 7.47 -14.37 -4.80
N GLY A 82 7.96 -14.59 -3.58
CA GLY A 82 9.35 -15.00 -3.33
C GLY A 82 9.68 -16.37 -3.93
N THR A 83 8.73 -17.31 -3.92
CA THR A 83 8.91 -18.61 -4.59
C THR A 83 8.95 -18.46 -6.10
N MET A 84 8.16 -17.54 -6.67
CA MET A 84 8.24 -17.24 -8.10
C MET A 84 9.60 -16.65 -8.47
N ALA A 85 10.06 -15.64 -7.72
CA ALA A 85 11.38 -15.06 -7.92
C ALA A 85 12.50 -16.10 -7.82
N ALA A 86 12.40 -17.02 -6.85
CA ALA A 86 13.39 -18.08 -6.64
C ALA A 86 13.17 -19.33 -7.51
N ALA A 87 12.44 -19.23 -8.64
CA ALA A 87 12.18 -20.38 -9.52
C ALA A 87 13.45 -20.97 -10.14
N ASP A 88 14.52 -20.17 -10.25
CA ASP A 88 15.85 -20.60 -10.71
C ASP A 88 16.70 -21.26 -9.59
N GLY A 89 16.22 -21.21 -8.34
CA GLY A 89 16.85 -21.76 -7.14
C GLY A 89 17.69 -20.78 -6.33
N LYS A 90 17.74 -19.49 -6.68
CA LYS A 90 18.38 -18.44 -5.89
C LYS A 90 17.46 -17.24 -5.76
N ILE A 91 17.60 -16.48 -4.68
CA ILE A 91 16.93 -15.18 -4.60
C ILE A 91 17.94 -14.04 -4.49
N THR A 92 17.92 -13.14 -5.45
CA THR A 92 18.80 -11.97 -5.48
C THR A 92 18.20 -10.79 -4.72
N ASN A 93 19.03 -9.80 -4.36
CA ASN A 93 18.52 -8.56 -3.76
C ASN A 93 17.58 -7.81 -4.71
N GLN A 94 17.85 -7.89 -6.01
CA GLN A 94 17.04 -7.25 -7.05
C GLN A 94 15.65 -7.90 -7.11
N GLU A 95 15.54 -9.22 -7.04
CA GLU A 95 14.25 -9.91 -6.95
C GLU A 95 13.47 -9.56 -5.68
N ILE A 96 14.14 -9.44 -4.53
CA ILE A 96 13.49 -8.94 -3.30
C ILE A 96 12.92 -7.54 -3.49
N GLU A 97 13.64 -6.65 -4.19
CA GLU A 97 13.15 -5.32 -4.54
C GLU A 97 11.96 -5.40 -5.50
N THR A 98 12.01 -6.26 -6.52
CA THR A 98 10.90 -6.53 -7.43
C THR A 98 9.66 -6.99 -6.67
N VAL A 99 9.78 -7.94 -5.74
CA VAL A 99 8.67 -8.40 -4.90
C VAL A 99 8.06 -7.25 -4.10
N ALA A 100 8.88 -6.37 -3.53
CA ALA A 100 8.41 -5.19 -2.79
C ALA A 100 7.70 -4.17 -3.70
N GLN A 101 8.21 -3.97 -4.91
CA GLN A 101 7.61 -3.08 -5.91
C GLN A 101 6.27 -3.62 -6.41
N VAL A 102 6.17 -4.92 -6.72
CA VAL A 102 4.92 -5.57 -7.11
C VAL A 102 3.90 -5.49 -5.98
N TYR A 103 4.33 -5.71 -4.73
CA TYR A 103 3.47 -5.53 -3.55
C TYR A 103 2.92 -4.10 -3.46
N GLU A 104 3.79 -3.09 -3.59
CA GLU A 104 3.38 -1.67 -3.58
C GLU A 104 2.42 -1.35 -4.72
N HIS A 105 2.70 -1.83 -5.92
CA HIS A 105 1.87 -1.60 -7.10
C HIS A 105 0.46 -2.18 -6.94
N MET A 106 0.37 -3.43 -6.45
CA MET A 106 -0.90 -4.16 -6.38
C MET A 106 -1.78 -3.78 -5.18
N LEU A 107 -1.15 -3.40 -4.06
CA LEU A 107 -1.86 -3.10 -2.83
C LEU A 107 -1.91 -1.60 -2.50
N GLY A 108 -1.09 -0.78 -3.15
CA GLY A 108 -0.97 0.66 -2.87
C GLY A 108 -0.28 0.97 -1.55
N SER A 109 0.41 0.00 -0.95
CA SER A 109 1.13 0.15 0.32
C SER A 109 2.55 -0.39 0.22
N ARG A 110 3.52 0.33 0.80
CA ARG A 110 4.92 -0.10 0.85
C ARG A 110 5.15 -1.11 1.95
N ILE A 111 5.82 -2.21 1.62
CA ILE A 111 6.42 -3.17 2.56
C ILE A 111 7.92 -2.88 2.66
N ALA A 112 8.51 -2.94 3.86
CA ALA A 112 9.94 -2.71 4.01
C ALA A 112 10.73 -3.91 3.45
N LEU A 113 11.83 -3.66 2.74
CA LEU A 113 12.66 -4.72 2.14
C LEU A 113 13.15 -5.76 3.16
N LYS A 114 13.42 -5.33 4.41
CA LYS A 114 13.79 -6.23 5.51
C LYS A 114 12.68 -7.22 5.86
N ASP A 115 11.42 -6.80 5.74
CA ASP A 115 10.27 -7.63 6.09
C ASP A 115 9.98 -8.61 4.95
N VAL A 116 10.10 -8.16 3.69
CA VAL A 116 10.06 -9.05 2.52
C VAL A 116 11.13 -10.13 2.64
N ARG A 117 12.39 -9.73 2.89
CA ARG A 117 13.50 -10.65 3.10
C ARG A 117 13.21 -11.63 4.23
N SER A 118 12.77 -11.15 5.40
CA SER A 118 12.43 -12.02 6.52
C SER A 118 11.33 -13.03 6.18
N ILE A 119 10.30 -12.62 5.42
CA ILE A 119 9.20 -13.51 5.03
C ILE A 119 9.65 -14.57 4.01
N VAL A 120 10.54 -14.20 3.09
CA VAL A 120 11.12 -15.12 2.11
C VAL A 120 12.12 -16.06 2.78
N ASP A 121 12.98 -15.55 3.67
CA ASP A 121 13.95 -16.37 4.41
C ASP A 121 13.25 -17.41 5.31
N ASP A 122 12.08 -17.08 5.85
CA ASP A 122 11.19 -17.99 6.59
C ASP A 122 10.72 -19.20 5.75
N LEU A 123 10.87 -19.19 4.42
CA LEU A 123 10.62 -20.35 3.56
C LEU A 123 11.65 -21.46 3.86
N GLY A 124 12.94 -21.11 3.87
CA GLY A 124 14.03 -22.09 3.90
C GLY A 124 14.18 -22.87 2.59
N MET A 125 15.28 -23.65 2.47
CA MET A 125 15.69 -24.31 1.21
C MET A 125 14.77 -25.43 0.70
N HIS A 126 13.83 -25.92 1.52
CA HIS A 126 12.96 -27.06 1.19
C HIS A 126 11.47 -26.71 1.29
N PHE A 127 11.14 -25.43 1.17
CA PHE A 127 9.76 -25.01 1.34
C PHE A 127 8.88 -25.41 0.17
N ASP A 128 7.83 -26.17 0.46
CA ASP A 128 6.78 -26.46 -0.51
C ASP A 128 5.64 -25.44 -0.40
N ILE A 129 5.79 -24.30 -1.10
CA ILE A 129 4.75 -23.27 -1.14
C ILE A 129 3.44 -23.80 -1.70
N VAL A 130 3.48 -24.77 -2.62
CA VAL A 130 2.31 -25.34 -3.27
C VAL A 130 1.47 -26.05 -2.22
N SER A 131 2.07 -26.95 -1.45
CA SER A 131 1.40 -27.63 -0.33
C SER A 131 0.83 -26.65 0.70
N ARG A 132 1.57 -25.57 1.01
CA ARG A 132 1.08 -24.55 1.95
C ARG A 132 -0.12 -23.79 1.40
N ILE A 133 -0.07 -23.35 0.14
CA ILE A 133 -1.20 -22.67 -0.52
C ILE A 133 -2.42 -23.60 -0.53
N GLU A 134 -2.25 -24.87 -0.90
CA GLU A 134 -3.34 -25.85 -0.91
C GLU A 134 -3.98 -26.01 0.47
N SER A 135 -3.16 -26.12 1.52
CA SER A 135 -3.64 -26.24 2.91
C SER A 135 -4.41 -25.02 3.41
N GLN A 136 -4.11 -23.83 2.87
CA GLN A 136 -4.75 -22.58 3.24
C GLN A 136 -5.84 -22.14 2.25
N ARG A 137 -5.99 -22.83 1.10
CA ARG A 137 -6.87 -22.45 0.00
C ARG A 137 -8.31 -22.18 0.44
N SER A 138 -8.85 -22.98 1.35
CA SER A 138 -10.22 -22.84 1.87
C SER A 138 -10.43 -21.59 2.73
N ARG A 139 -9.35 -21.02 3.27
CA ARG A 139 -9.37 -19.79 4.07
C ARG A 139 -9.19 -18.53 3.22
N LEU A 140 -8.69 -18.67 1.99
CA LEU A 140 -8.45 -17.56 1.09
C LEU A 140 -9.73 -17.18 0.35
N SER A 141 -10.09 -15.90 0.39
CA SER A 141 -11.16 -15.39 -0.46
C SER A 141 -10.82 -15.59 -1.95
N PRO A 142 -11.81 -15.76 -2.85
CA PRO A 142 -11.56 -15.84 -4.29
C PRO A 142 -10.76 -14.64 -4.84
N GLN A 143 -10.99 -13.45 -4.27
CA GLN A 143 -10.26 -12.24 -4.62
C GLN A 143 -8.78 -12.33 -4.23
N MET A 144 -8.49 -12.80 -3.01
CA MET A 144 -7.11 -12.98 -2.54
C MET A 144 -6.36 -14.02 -3.38
N ARG A 145 -7.04 -15.10 -3.78
CA ARG A 145 -6.44 -16.10 -4.67
C ARG A 145 -6.03 -15.51 -6.03
N ARG A 146 -6.91 -14.71 -6.64
CA ARG A 146 -6.60 -14.00 -7.89
C ARG A 146 -5.47 -12.99 -7.69
N LEU A 147 -5.46 -12.29 -6.56
CA LEU A 147 -4.42 -11.33 -6.24
C LEU A 147 -3.04 -12.00 -6.13
N ILE A 148 -2.95 -13.13 -5.40
CA ILE A 148 -1.71 -13.91 -5.29
C ILE A 148 -1.21 -14.32 -6.67
N PHE A 149 -2.09 -14.89 -7.49
CA PHE A 149 -1.73 -15.29 -8.85
C PHE A 149 -1.22 -14.11 -9.68
N ASN A 150 -1.95 -12.99 -9.72
CA ASN A 150 -1.53 -11.81 -10.49
C ASN A 150 -0.20 -11.23 -10.02
N CYS A 151 0.05 -11.22 -8.70
CA CYS A 151 1.34 -10.75 -8.18
C CYS A 151 2.49 -11.68 -8.60
N CYS A 152 2.30 -13.00 -8.54
CA CYS A 152 3.29 -13.95 -9.05
C CYS A 152 3.54 -13.76 -10.55
N TYR A 153 2.51 -13.47 -11.34
CA TYR A 153 2.67 -13.19 -12.77
C TYR A 153 3.52 -11.94 -13.00
N LEU A 154 3.27 -10.86 -12.27
CA LEU A 154 4.05 -9.62 -12.39
C LEU A 154 5.53 -9.82 -12.00
N VAL A 155 5.80 -10.62 -10.97
CA VAL A 155 7.17 -10.98 -10.59
C VAL A 155 7.85 -11.74 -11.73
N MET A 156 7.20 -12.77 -12.27
CA MET A 156 7.73 -13.55 -13.41
C MET A 156 8.04 -12.67 -14.64
N MET A 157 7.17 -11.69 -14.94
CA MET A 157 7.37 -10.79 -16.09
C MET A 157 8.51 -9.78 -15.89
N SER A 158 9.01 -9.60 -14.67
CA SER A 158 10.01 -8.58 -14.37
C SER A 158 11.42 -8.96 -14.83
N ASP A 159 11.72 -10.25 -14.97
CA ASP A 159 13.07 -10.73 -15.28
C ASP A 159 13.39 -10.78 -16.79
N LEU A 160 12.48 -10.33 -17.66
CA LEU A 160 12.61 -10.21 -19.13
C LEU A 160 13.00 -11.51 -19.89
N VAL A 161 13.30 -12.60 -19.20
CA VAL A 161 13.67 -13.90 -19.75
C VAL A 161 12.71 -14.93 -19.19
N GLU A 162 11.66 -15.23 -19.95
CA GLU A 162 10.72 -16.27 -19.55
C GLU A 162 11.39 -17.65 -19.63
N GLU A 163 11.74 -18.22 -18.49
CA GLU A 163 12.25 -19.58 -18.43
C GLU A 163 11.11 -20.60 -18.32
N ARG A 164 11.32 -21.80 -18.89
CA ARG A 164 10.37 -22.92 -18.79
C ARG A 164 10.01 -23.26 -17.34
N ARG A 165 10.96 -23.05 -16.41
CA ARG A 165 10.81 -23.32 -14.96
C ARG A 165 9.84 -22.36 -14.29
N GLU A 166 9.85 -21.09 -14.66
CA GLU A 166 8.95 -20.08 -14.09
C GLU A 166 7.51 -20.35 -14.52
N LYS A 167 7.29 -20.69 -15.80
CA LYS A 167 5.97 -21.08 -16.32
C LYS A 167 5.42 -22.30 -15.59
N GLU A 168 6.27 -23.30 -15.35
CA GLU A 168 5.88 -24.48 -14.58
C GLU A 168 5.52 -24.11 -13.13
N THR A 169 6.34 -23.27 -12.48
CA THR A 169 6.10 -22.76 -11.13
C THR A 169 4.79 -21.98 -11.06
N MET A 170 4.52 -21.11 -12.03
CA MET A 170 3.29 -20.32 -12.15
C MET A 170 2.06 -21.22 -12.23
N ARG A 171 2.12 -22.23 -13.09
CA ARG A 171 1.04 -23.20 -13.26
C ARG A 171 0.81 -24.01 -11.98
N ARG A 172 1.87 -24.42 -11.28
CA ARG A 172 1.77 -25.12 -9.99
C ARG A 172 1.09 -24.23 -8.93
N ILE A 173 1.48 -22.97 -8.83
CA ILE A 173 0.85 -22.00 -7.92
C ILE A 173 -0.63 -21.78 -8.29
N GLY A 174 -0.95 -21.61 -9.57
CA GLY A 174 -2.33 -21.46 -10.05
C GLY A 174 -3.22 -22.65 -9.69
N ASN A 175 -2.72 -23.86 -9.91
CA ASN A 175 -3.43 -25.09 -9.52
C ASN A 175 -3.61 -25.18 -8.00
N ALA A 176 -2.59 -24.80 -7.22
CA ALA A 176 -2.65 -24.77 -5.75
C ALA A 176 -3.73 -23.80 -5.24
N LEU A 177 -3.92 -22.67 -5.92
CA LEU A 177 -4.99 -21.71 -5.65
C LEU A 177 -6.37 -22.22 -6.10
N GLY A 178 -6.43 -23.31 -6.86
CA GLY A 178 -7.65 -23.93 -7.35
C GLY A 178 -8.17 -23.33 -8.65
N PHE A 179 -7.30 -22.73 -9.46
CA PHE A 179 -7.61 -22.39 -10.85
C PHE A 179 -7.35 -23.60 -11.75
N ASP A 180 -8.21 -23.81 -12.74
CA ASP A 180 -7.96 -24.79 -13.79
C ASP A 180 -7.01 -24.22 -14.87
N ASN A 181 -6.54 -25.08 -15.79
CA ASN A 181 -5.57 -24.66 -16.80
C ASN A 181 -6.15 -23.61 -17.78
N GLU A 182 -7.46 -23.60 -18.00
CA GLU A 182 -8.12 -22.64 -18.90
C GLU A 182 -8.16 -21.27 -18.24
N GLN A 183 -8.57 -21.19 -16.97
CA GLN A 183 -8.53 -19.98 -16.15
C GLN A 183 -7.12 -19.41 -16.01
N ILE A 184 -6.11 -20.27 -15.81
CA ILE A 184 -4.70 -19.86 -15.75
C ILE A 184 -4.29 -19.21 -17.08
N ALA A 185 -4.64 -19.83 -18.21
CA ALA A 185 -4.34 -19.30 -19.53
C ALA A 185 -5.04 -17.96 -19.78
N ASP A 186 -6.32 -17.85 -19.44
CA ASP A 186 -7.12 -16.63 -19.57
C ASP A 186 -6.53 -15.49 -18.72
N MET A 187 -6.12 -15.78 -17.48
CA MET A 187 -5.51 -14.78 -16.60
C MET A 187 -4.15 -14.29 -17.12
N ILE A 188 -3.32 -15.21 -17.64
CA ILE A 188 -2.05 -14.84 -18.28
C ILE A 188 -2.30 -14.00 -19.54
N ALA A 189 -3.27 -14.39 -20.37
CA ALA A 189 -3.64 -13.64 -21.57
C ALA A 189 -4.17 -12.23 -21.23
N ALA A 190 -4.98 -12.10 -20.19
CA ALA A 190 -5.53 -10.81 -19.75
C ALA A 190 -4.48 -9.88 -19.14
N ALA A 191 -3.38 -10.42 -18.59
CA ALA A 191 -2.32 -9.65 -17.96
C ALA A 191 -1.18 -9.26 -18.92
N GLY A 192 -1.09 -9.92 -20.09
CA GLY A 192 -0.10 -9.64 -21.14
C GLY A 192 -0.55 -8.63 -22.21
N VAL A 193 -1.73 -8.03 -22.06
CA VAL A 193 -2.31 -7.01 -22.97
C VAL A 193 -2.29 -5.65 -22.30
#